data_AF-A0A2H1WKK9-F1
#
_entry.id   AF-A0A2H1WKK9-F1
#
_cell.length_a   1.000
_cell.length_b   1.000
_cell.length_c   1.000
_cell.angle_alpha   90.00
_cell.angle_beta   90.00
_cell.angle_gamma   90.00
#
_symmetry.space_group_name_H-M   'P 1'
#
loop_
_entity.id
_entity.type
_entity.pdbx_description
1 polymer ?
#
loop_
_entity_poly.entity_id
_entity_poly.type
_entity_poly.pdbx_seq_one_letter_code
_entity_poly.pdbx_strand_id
1 'polypeptide(L)'
;MSDNIKVVVKVRPLILREIESKLSYRWRVKNNTLYQLDQNGKDFGQYYTFDRVYDQDTKTSDVYDEIAKPIVQAATAGFNGTIFAYGQTSSGKTFTMTGTDDSPGIIPLAVVNLFEIIRSVPDRDFLVR
;
A
#
# COMPACT_ATOMS: atom_id res chain seq x y z
N MET A 1 -4.14 -6.97 -24.75
CA MET A 1 -3.03 -6.77 -23.81
C MET A 1 -3.47 -7.38 -22.50
N SER A 2 -2.70 -8.31 -21.92
CA SER A 2 -3.03 -8.87 -20.60
C SER A 2 -2.56 -7.90 -19.52
N ASP A 3 -3.44 -7.53 -18.59
CA ASP A 3 -3.03 -6.85 -17.37
C ASP A 3 -2.30 -7.85 -16.48
N ASN A 4 -1.07 -7.51 -16.10
CA ASN A 4 -0.30 -8.29 -15.14
C ASN A 4 -0.72 -7.91 -13.72
N ILE A 5 -0.53 -8.84 -12.77
CA ILE A 5 -0.68 -8.53 -11.35
C ILE A 5 0.35 -7.46 -10.98
N LYS A 6 -0.12 -6.33 -10.44
CA LYS A 6 0.74 -5.27 -9.92
C LYS A 6 1.23 -5.66 -8.51
N VAL A 7 2.55 -5.67 -8.33
CA VAL A 7 3.20 -5.93 -7.06
C VAL A 7 3.81 -4.65 -6.55
N VAL A 8 3.34 -4.21 -5.37
CA VAL A 8 3.83 -3.01 -4.70
C VAL A 8 4.40 -3.38 -3.33
N VAL A 9 5.47 -2.68 -2.92
CA VAL A 9 6.08 -2.86 -1.61
C VAL A 9 5.95 -1.59 -0.80
N LYS A 10 5.60 -1.70 0.48
CA LYS A 10 5.60 -0.60 1.44
C LYS A 10 6.55 -0.91 2.59
N VAL A 11 7.59 -0.10 2.73
CA VAL A 11 8.52 -0.17 3.86
C VAL A 11 7.92 0.64 5.00
N ARG A 12 7.73 0.05 6.18
CA ARG A 12 7.26 0.78 7.35
C ARG A 12 8.41 1.51 8.05
N PRO A 13 8.14 2.60 8.78
CA PRO A 13 9.13 3.18 9.69
C PRO A 13 9.51 2.18 10.79
N LEU A 14 10.68 2.41 11.40
CA LEU A 14 11.09 1.68 12.60
C LEU A 14 10.08 1.92 13.73
N ILE A 15 9.72 0.86 14.45
CA ILE A 15 8.89 0.97 15.66
C ILE A 15 9.75 1.32 16.87
N LEU A 16 9.13 1.84 17.94
CA LEU A 16 9.81 2.27 19.17
C LEU A 16 10.84 1.25 19.69
N ARG A 17 10.44 -0.02 19.79
CA ARG A 17 11.33 -1.11 20.23
C ARG A 17 12.59 -1.26 19.37
N GLU A 18 12.47 -1.07 18.05
CA GLU A 18 13.60 -1.17 17.11
C GLU A 18 14.53 0.04 17.24
N ILE A 19 13.97 1.23 17.44
CA ILE A 19 14.71 2.47 17.71
C ILE A 19 15.48 2.36 19.03
N GLU A 20 14.81 1.92 20.10
CA GLU A 20 15.43 1.69 21.42
C GLU A 20 16.55 0.65 21.36
N SER A 21 16.38 -0.37 20.52
CA SER A 21 17.40 -1.40 20.24
C SER A 21 18.50 -0.92 19.28
N LYS A 22 18.48 0.35 18.86
CA LYS A 22 19.41 0.96 17.91
C LYS A 22 19.54 0.19 16.59
N LEU A 23 18.43 -0.40 16.14
CA LEU A 23 18.38 -1.05 14.84
C LEU A 23 18.36 0.00 13.74
N SER A 24 19.06 -0.29 12.64
CA SER A 24 19.08 0.52 11.44
C SER A 24 18.21 -0.09 10.35
N TYR A 25 17.76 0.74 9.41
CA TYR A 25 17.11 0.27 8.20
C TYR A 25 18.04 -0.69 7.43
N ARG A 26 17.49 -1.83 7.03
CA ARG A 26 18.19 -2.84 6.21
C ARG A 26 17.83 -2.76 4.74
N TRP A 27 16.93 -1.86 4.38
CA TRP A 27 16.46 -1.64 3.03
C TRP A 27 16.45 -0.14 2.76
N ARG A 28 16.94 0.25 1.58
CA ARG A 28 16.82 1.60 1.02
C ARG A 28 15.88 1.55 -0.16
N VAL A 29 14.93 2.47 -0.20
CA VAL A 29 14.10 2.71 -1.38
C VAL A 29 14.78 3.73 -2.27
N LYS A 30 14.94 3.41 -3.55
CA LYS A 30 15.32 4.38 -4.58
C LYS A 30 14.53 4.06 -5.84
N ASN A 31 13.71 5.01 -6.28
CA ASN A 31 12.70 4.80 -7.33
C ASN A 31 11.77 3.64 -6.93
N ASN A 32 11.59 2.64 -7.80
CA ASN A 32 10.80 1.45 -7.52
C ASN A 32 11.69 0.23 -7.22
N THR A 33 12.87 0.48 -6.66
CA THR A 33 13.86 -0.57 -6.34
C THR A 33 14.22 -0.53 -4.86
N LEU A 34 14.16 -1.70 -4.23
CA LEU A 34 14.68 -1.93 -2.87
C LEU A 34 16.14 -2.38 -2.97
N TYR A 35 17.02 -1.70 -2.24
CA TYR A 35 18.43 -2.06 -2.10
C TYR A 35 18.68 -2.56 -0.69
N GLN A 36 19.24 -3.76 -0.55
CA GLN A 36 19.65 -4.29 0.74
C GLN A 36 20.86 -3.52 1.27
N LEU A 37 20.86 -3.21 2.57
CA LEU A 37 21.93 -2.47 3.24
C LEU A 37 22.72 -3.36 4.21
N ASP A 38 24.03 -3.14 4.27
CA ASP A 38 24.90 -3.72 5.30
C ASP A 38 24.68 -3.05 6.68
N GLN A 39 25.53 -3.42 7.65
CA GLN A 39 25.48 -2.87 9.01
C GLN A 39 25.85 -1.38 9.08
N ASN A 40 26.57 -0.88 8.06
CA ASN A 40 27.04 0.50 7.94
C ASN A 40 26.13 1.36 7.05
N GLY A 41 25.00 0.81 6.58
CA GLY A 41 24.07 1.52 5.69
C GLY A 41 24.56 1.64 4.24
N LYS A 42 25.55 0.84 3.82
CA LYS A 42 26.00 0.77 2.42
C LYS A 42 25.23 -0.29 1.67
N ASP A 43 25.02 -0.08 0.38
CA ASP A 43 24.36 -1.07 -0.48
C ASP A 43 25.17 -2.37 -0.48
N PHE A 44 24.50 -3.49 -0.20
CA PHE A 44 25.13 -4.79 -0.02
C PHE A 44 24.32 -5.88 -0.73
N GLY A 45 24.85 -6.33 -1.86
CA GLY A 45 24.39 -7.53 -2.56
C GLY A 45 23.14 -7.32 -3.42
N GLN A 46 21.97 -7.40 -2.82
CA GLN A 46 20.72 -7.65 -3.54
C GLN A 46 19.87 -6.40 -3.74
N TYR A 47 19.25 -6.32 -4.90
CA TYR A 47 18.21 -5.34 -5.18
C TYR A 47 17.04 -5.97 -5.92
N TYR A 48 15.85 -5.41 -5.69
CA TYR A 48 14.59 -5.93 -6.24
C TYR A 48 13.76 -4.77 -6.76
N THR A 49 13.31 -4.86 -8.01
CA THR A 49 12.45 -3.85 -8.64
C THR A 49 11.02 -4.36 -8.70
N PHE A 50 10.08 -3.50 -8.33
CA PHE A 50 8.64 -3.78 -8.31
C PHE A 50 7.90 -2.72 -9.12
N ASP A 51 6.59 -2.88 -9.30
CA ASP A 51 5.77 -1.86 -9.96
C ASP A 51 5.81 -0.54 -9.19
N ARG A 52 5.85 -0.63 -7.85
CA ARG A 52 6.00 0.51 -6.95
C ARG A 52 6.66 0.12 -5.64
N VAL A 53 7.52 0.99 -5.11
CA VAL A 53 8.10 0.85 -3.77
C VAL A 53 7.87 2.15 -3.00
N TYR A 54 7.15 2.04 -1.89
CA TYR A 54 6.87 3.09 -0.94
C TYR A 54 7.85 2.99 0.23
N ASP A 55 8.43 4.13 0.59
CA ASP A 55 9.33 4.24 1.73
C ASP A 55 8.57 4.44 3.05
N GLN A 56 9.34 4.57 4.13
CA GLN A 56 8.81 4.78 5.49
C GLN A 56 8.01 6.06 5.66
N ASP A 57 8.18 7.04 4.77
CA ASP A 57 7.55 8.36 4.87
C ASP A 57 6.23 8.42 4.09
N THR A 58 5.96 7.41 3.25
CA THR A 58 4.74 7.31 2.46
C THR A 58 3.52 6.96 3.33
N LYS A 59 2.47 7.77 3.24
CA LYS A 59 1.20 7.53 3.96
C LYS A 59 0.35 6.48 3.25
N THR A 60 -0.53 5.83 4.01
CA THR A 60 -1.49 4.87 3.41
C THR A 60 -2.48 5.55 2.46
N SER A 61 -2.80 6.83 2.66
CA SER A 61 -3.60 7.63 1.73
C SER A 61 -2.98 7.68 0.33
N ASP A 62 -1.65 7.85 0.25
CA ASP A 62 -0.95 7.98 -1.02
C ASP A 62 -0.96 6.63 -1.77
N VAL A 63 -0.79 5.53 -1.02
CA VAL A 63 -0.94 4.16 -1.55
C VAL A 63 -2.37 3.93 -2.04
N TYR A 64 -3.37 4.44 -1.33
CA TYR A 64 -4.76 4.34 -1.74
C TYR A 64 -5.00 5.06 -3.07
N ASP A 65 -4.59 6.32 -3.18
CA ASP A 65 -4.82 7.13 -4.38
C ASP A 65 -4.12 6.57 -5.62
N GLU A 66 -2.89 6.05 -5.48
CA GLU A 66 -2.10 5.54 -6.60
C GLU A 66 -2.52 4.11 -7.01
N ILE A 67 -2.85 3.22 -6.05
CA ILE A 67 -3.04 1.79 -6.32
C ILE A 67 -4.48 1.34 -6.14
N ALA A 68 -5.12 1.69 -5.03
CA ALA A 68 -6.42 1.13 -4.67
C ALA A 68 -7.58 1.83 -5.38
N LYS A 69 -7.51 3.15 -5.54
CA LYS A 69 -8.57 3.96 -6.13
C LYS A 69 -8.92 3.55 -7.57
N PRO A 70 -7.95 3.31 -8.49
CA PRO A 70 -8.28 2.77 -9.82
C PRO A 70 -8.97 1.40 -9.77
N ILE A 71 -8.65 0.56 -8.79
CA ILE A 71 -9.27 -0.76 -8.62
C ILE A 71 -10.72 -0.62 -8.13
N VAL A 72 -10.98 0.30 -7.20
CA VAL A 72 -12.34 0.62 -6.74
C VAL A 72 -13.19 1.17 -7.89
N GLN A 73 -12.62 2.06 -8.71
CA GLN A 73 -13.29 2.58 -9.91
C GLN A 73 -13.59 1.49 -10.96
N ALA A 74 -12.65 0.57 -11.17
CA ALA A 74 -12.89 -0.59 -12.04
C ALA A 74 -14.00 -1.49 -11.46
N ALA A 75 -14.04 -1.68 -10.14
CA ALA A 75 -15.08 -2.46 -9.48
C ALA A 75 -16.47 -1.87 -9.65
N THR A 76 -16.61 -0.55 -9.53
CA THR A 76 -17.89 0.12 -9.81
C THR A 76 -18.27 0.06 -11.29
N ALA A 77 -17.30 -0.04 -12.21
CA ALA A 77 -17.52 -0.28 -13.63
C ALA A 77 -17.86 -1.76 -13.98
N GLY A 78 -17.91 -2.67 -13.00
CA GLY A 78 -18.30 -4.07 -13.20
C GLY A 78 -17.13 -5.05 -13.36
N PHE A 79 -15.90 -4.64 -13.06
CA PHE A 79 -14.74 -5.53 -13.04
C PHE A 79 -14.51 -6.14 -11.66
N ASN A 80 -13.84 -7.29 -11.58
CA ASN A 80 -13.41 -7.85 -10.31
C ASN A 80 -12.05 -7.26 -9.92
N GLY A 81 -12.00 -6.57 -8.78
CA GLY A 81 -10.77 -6.05 -8.19
C GLY A 81 -10.39 -6.80 -6.92
N THR A 82 -9.12 -7.07 -6.70
CA THR A 82 -8.63 -7.68 -5.44
C THR A 82 -7.32 -7.03 -5.02
N ILE A 83 -7.25 -6.64 -3.75
CA ILE A 83 -6.05 -6.14 -3.09
C ILE A 83 -5.83 -7.00 -1.86
N PHE A 84 -4.63 -7.55 -1.70
CA PHE A 84 -4.26 -8.28 -0.48
C PHE A 84 -2.87 -7.84 -0.04
N ALA A 85 -2.68 -7.75 1.28
CA ALA A 85 -1.40 -7.43 1.88
C ALA A 85 -0.67 -8.70 2.31
N TYR A 86 0.61 -8.80 1.96
CA TYR A 86 1.47 -9.94 2.29
C TYR A 86 2.76 -9.48 3.00
N GLY A 87 3.29 -10.32 3.89
CA GLY A 87 4.51 -10.02 4.65
C GLY A 87 4.52 -10.65 6.04
N GLN A 88 5.63 -10.53 6.76
CA GLN A 88 5.78 -11.06 8.12
C GLN A 88 4.84 -10.41 9.15
N THR A 89 4.67 -11.04 10.31
CA THR A 89 3.98 -10.40 11.44
C THR A 89 4.66 -9.07 11.80
N SER A 90 3.86 -8.06 12.16
CA SER A 90 4.34 -6.69 12.44
C SER A 90 4.93 -5.92 11.24
N SER A 91 4.78 -6.41 10.00
CA SER A 91 5.23 -5.67 8.80
C SER A 91 4.31 -4.52 8.36
N GLY A 92 3.16 -4.32 9.02
CA GLY A 92 2.20 -3.27 8.67
C GLY A 92 1.06 -3.68 7.74
N LYS A 93 0.79 -4.98 7.54
CA LYS A 93 -0.37 -5.47 6.75
C LYS A 93 -1.71 -4.90 7.24
N THR A 94 -2.05 -5.11 8.50
CA THR A 94 -3.30 -4.62 9.11
C THR A 94 -3.34 -3.08 9.12
N PHE A 95 -2.21 -2.43 9.38
CA PHE A 95 -2.11 -0.97 9.32
C PHE A 95 -2.37 -0.43 7.90
N THR A 96 -1.95 -1.16 6.85
CA THR A 96 -2.18 -0.74 5.46
C THR A 96 -3.62 -1.01 5.04
N MET A 97 -4.19 -2.15 5.40
CA MET A 97 -5.56 -2.52 5.00
C MET A 97 -6.63 -1.81 5.84
N THR A 98 -6.51 -1.82 7.16
CA THR A 98 -7.49 -1.25 8.09
C THR A 98 -7.09 0.16 8.54
N GLY A 99 -5.81 0.36 8.87
CA GLY A 99 -5.31 1.62 9.40
C GLY A 99 -5.71 1.87 10.86
N THR A 100 -5.69 3.14 11.23
CA THR A 100 -6.15 3.68 12.52
C THR A 100 -7.16 4.80 12.25
N ASP A 101 -7.79 5.31 13.30
CA ASP A 101 -8.74 6.43 13.17
C ASP A 101 -8.06 7.69 12.58
N ASP A 102 -6.83 7.99 13.02
CA ASP A 102 -6.04 9.12 12.52
C ASP A 102 -5.40 8.87 11.14
N SER A 103 -5.25 7.61 10.75
CA SER A 103 -4.59 7.20 9.51
C SER A 103 -5.33 6.02 8.89
N PRO A 104 -6.50 6.27 8.26
CA PRO A 104 -7.34 5.22 7.70
C PRO A 104 -6.60 4.40 6.64
N GLY A 105 -6.89 3.09 6.63
CA GLY A 105 -6.32 2.15 5.68
C GLY A 105 -7.06 2.09 4.35
N ILE A 106 -6.64 1.16 3.48
CA ILE A 106 -7.24 0.95 2.16
C ILE A 106 -8.75 0.64 2.25
N ILE A 107 -9.17 -0.19 3.20
CA ILE A 107 -10.58 -0.62 3.34
C ILE A 107 -11.51 0.56 3.65
N PRO A 108 -11.32 1.34 4.74
CA PRO A 108 -12.21 2.45 5.02
C PRO A 108 -12.18 3.53 3.92
N LEU A 109 -11.01 3.80 3.32
CA LEU A 109 -10.89 4.73 2.20
C LEU A 109 -11.67 4.24 0.97
N ALA A 110 -11.60 2.93 0.66
CA ALA A 110 -12.36 2.32 -0.44
C ALA A 110 -13.87 2.44 -0.24
N VAL A 111 -14.35 2.22 0.98
CA VAL A 111 -15.77 2.35 1.30
C VAL A 111 -16.24 3.80 1.11
N VAL A 112 -15.51 4.79 1.61
CA VAL A 112 -15.84 6.21 1.41
C VAL A 112 -15.90 6.54 -0.07
N ASN A 113 -14.86 6.16 -0.83
CA ASN A 113 -14.79 6.48 -2.24
C ASN A 113 -15.85 5.74 -3.08
N LEU A 114 -16.18 4.50 -2.73
CA LEU A 114 -17.27 3.75 -3.35
C LEU A 114 -18.58 4.54 -3.26
N PHE A 115 -18.93 5.04 -2.07
CA PHE A 115 -20.16 5.81 -1.89
C PHE A 115 -20.10 7.19 -2.54
N GLU A 116 -18.92 7.81 -2.66
CA GLU A 116 -18.76 9.03 -3.47
C GLU A 116 -19.04 8.77 -4.95
N ILE A 117 -18.52 7.67 -5.50
CA ILE A 117 -18.76 7.28 -6.90
C ILE A 117 -20.24 7.03 -7.14
N ILE A 118 -20.91 6.27 -6.25
CA ILE A 118 -22.35 5.99 -6.36
C ILE A 118 -23.16 7.30 -6.40
N ARG A 119 -22.85 8.26 -5.52
CA ARG A 119 -23.54 9.58 -5.50
C ARG A 119 -23.29 10.41 -6.77
N SER A 120 -22.17 10.19 -7.46
CA SER A 120 -21.81 10.92 -8.68
C SER A 120 -22.47 10.39 -9.96
N VAL A 121 -23.14 9.23 -9.89
CA VAL A 121 -23.79 8.57 -11.04
C VAL A 121 -25.27 8.31 -10.71
N PRO A 122 -26.12 9.35 -10.69
CA PRO A 122 -27.52 9.22 -10.26
C PRO A 122 -28.38 8.37 -11.21
N ASP A 123 -27.96 8.19 -12.46
CA ASP A 123 -28.70 7.42 -13.48
C ASP A 123 -28.48 5.90 -13.38
N ARG A 124 -27.76 5.43 -12.35
CA ARG A 124 -27.45 4.00 -12.14
C ARG A 124 -27.75 3.58 -10.72
N ASP A 125 -28.53 2.51 -10.58
CA ASP A 125 -28.77 1.87 -9.28
C ASP A 125 -27.61 0.95 -8.88
N PHE A 126 -27.22 1.03 -7.62
CA PHE A 126 -26.19 0.17 -7.02
C PHE A 126 -26.76 -0.60 -5.83
N LEU A 127 -26.50 -1.90 -5.77
CA LEU A 127 -26.73 -2.72 -4.58
C LEU A 127 -25.37 -3.12 -3.98
N VAL A 128 -25.08 -2.61 -2.79
CA VAL A 128 -23.89 -2.98 -2.01
C VAL A 128 -24.28 -4.02 -0.97
N ARG A 129 -23.50 -5.09 -0.84
CA ARG A 129 -23.73 -6.20 0.10
C ARG A 129 -22.54 -6.40 1.01
#